data_AF-A0A7L2ZCA5-F1
#
_entry.id   AF-A0A7L2ZCA5-F1
#
_cell.length_a   1.000
_cell.length_b   1.000
_cell.length_c   1.000
_cell.angle_alpha   90.00
_cell.angle_beta   90.00
_cell.angle_gamma   90.00
#
_symmetry.space_group_name_H-M   'P 1'
#
loop_
_entity.id
_entity.type
_entity.pdbx_description
1 polymer ?
#
loop_
_entity_poly.entity_id
_entity_poly.type
_entity_poly.pdbx_seq_one_letter_code
_entity_poly.pdbx_strand_id
1 'polypeptide(L)'
;SLDPETANPYLVLSEDRRSVRLRGAPQEVPLSPKRFEGSFCVLGAEGFRGGRHYWEVEVGDGQSWVLGAARESLRRKEKVDLAPEEGIWAPPPPPRERPRKVGVYLDVEGGWVAFYNADSMAPIFTFTTTFSERVFP
;
A
#
# COMPACT_ATOMS: atom_id res chain seq x y z
N SER A 1 7.34 5.86 6.97
CA SER A 1 7.54 6.87 5.90
C SER A 1 7.50 6.18 4.56
N LEU A 2 7.27 6.91 3.48
CA LEU A 2 7.24 6.42 2.10
C LEU A 2 8.64 6.46 1.47
N ASP A 3 8.96 5.52 0.59
CA ASP A 3 10.24 5.43 -0.10
C ASP A 3 10.22 6.13 -1.49
N PRO A 4 10.91 7.26 -1.65
CA PRO A 4 11.00 7.96 -2.94
C PRO A 4 11.65 7.15 -4.07
N GLU A 5 12.48 6.15 -3.75
CA GLU A 5 13.11 5.29 -4.76
C GLU A 5 12.11 4.34 -5.41
N THR A 6 11.00 4.03 -4.74
CA THR A 6 9.95 3.15 -5.26
C THR A 6 8.84 3.92 -5.96
N ALA A 7 8.62 5.19 -5.60
CA ALA A 7 7.49 5.99 -6.04
C ALA A 7 7.42 6.13 -7.57
N ASN A 8 6.25 5.84 -8.15
CA ASN A 8 5.99 6.13 -9.56
C ASN A 8 6.16 7.63 -9.88
N PRO A 9 6.68 8.01 -11.06
CA PRO A 9 6.88 9.42 -11.44
C PRO A 9 5.63 10.33 -11.36
N TYR A 10 4.42 9.77 -11.38
CA TYR A 10 3.18 10.54 -11.21
C TYR A 10 2.81 10.83 -9.74
N LEU A 11 3.53 10.22 -8.79
CA LEU A 11 3.27 10.36 -7.36
C LEU A 11 4.21 11.37 -6.71
N VAL A 12 3.64 12.36 -6.05
CA VAL A 12 4.39 13.37 -5.29
C VAL A 12 4.27 13.11 -3.81
N LEU A 13 5.42 12.91 -3.18
CA LEU A 13 5.55 12.69 -1.74
C LEU A 13 5.69 14.03 -1.03
N SER A 14 5.11 14.14 0.17
CA SER A 14 5.41 15.25 1.08
C SER A 14 6.87 15.19 1.57
N GLU A 15 7.39 16.32 2.04
CA GLU A 15 8.75 16.43 2.57
C GLU A 15 9.01 15.46 3.74
N ASP A 16 8.01 15.29 4.62
CA ASP A 16 8.05 14.35 5.74
C ASP A 16 7.84 12.88 5.33
N ARG A 17 7.57 12.63 4.04
CA ARG A 17 7.30 11.32 3.44
C ARG A 17 6.16 10.56 4.12
N ARG A 18 5.12 11.27 4.58
CA ARG A 18 3.91 10.66 5.17
C ARG A 18 2.67 10.82 4.32
N SER A 19 2.72 11.66 3.28
CA SER A 19 1.62 11.88 2.34
C SER A 19 2.06 11.62 0.91
N VAL A 20 1.11 11.20 0.08
CA VAL A 20 1.30 11.03 -1.36
C VAL A 20 0.10 11.60 -2.11
N ARG A 21 0.36 12.24 -3.26
CA ARG A 21 -0.69 12.74 -4.16
C ARG A 21 -0.37 12.35 -5.60
N LEU A 22 -1.41 11.94 -6.33
CA LEU A 22 -1.32 11.72 -7.77
C LEU A 22 -1.39 13.06 -8.52
N ARG A 23 -0.55 13.25 -9.53
CA ARG A 23 -0.61 14.41 -10.44
C ARG A 23 -0.97 13.97 -11.86
N GLY A 24 -1.39 14.93 -12.68
CA GLY A 24 -1.78 14.67 -14.09
C GLY A 24 -0.62 14.50 -15.07
N ALA A 25 0.62 14.78 -14.65
CA ALA A 25 1.82 14.65 -15.47
C ALA A 25 2.96 14.04 -14.62
N PRO A 26 3.89 13.30 -15.25
CA PRO A 26 5.03 12.73 -14.55
C PRO A 26 6.02 13.83 -14.15
N GLN A 27 6.71 13.63 -13.04
CA GLN A 27 7.82 14.49 -12.63
C GLN A 27 9.16 13.84 -13.00
N GLU A 28 10.19 14.68 -13.15
CA GLU A 28 11.55 14.18 -13.26
C GLU A 28 12.00 13.60 -11.92
N VAL A 29 12.39 12.33 -11.93
CA VAL A 29 12.87 11.61 -10.76
C VAL A 29 14.16 10.87 -11.09
N PRO A 30 15.08 10.67 -10.13
CA PRO A 30 16.28 9.88 -10.34
C PRO A 30 15.94 8.46 -10.81
N LEU A 31 16.79 7.91 -11.68
CA LEU A 31 16.68 6.52 -12.09
C LEU A 31 16.84 5.62 -10.86
N SER A 32 15.93 4.65 -10.70
CA SER A 32 16.03 3.64 -9.66
C SER A 32 15.47 2.31 -10.14
N PRO A 33 16.19 1.20 -9.92
CA PRO A 33 15.67 -0.14 -10.26
C PRO A 33 14.45 -0.52 -9.43
N LYS A 34 14.26 0.07 -8.24
CA LYS A 34 13.12 -0.19 -7.34
C LYS A 34 11.84 0.53 -7.77
N ARG A 35 11.95 1.49 -8.70
CA ARG A 35 10.86 2.39 -9.07
C ARG A 35 9.75 1.65 -9.82
N PHE A 36 8.51 1.89 -9.38
CA PHE A 36 7.33 1.51 -10.14
C PHE A 36 7.18 2.39 -11.38
N GLU A 37 6.98 1.77 -12.54
CA GLU A 37 6.72 2.44 -13.81
C GLU A 37 5.32 2.10 -14.34
N GLY A 38 4.91 0.83 -14.25
CA GLY A 38 3.62 0.38 -14.79
C GLY A 38 2.40 0.62 -13.89
N SER A 39 2.60 0.90 -12.60
CA SER A 39 1.52 1.14 -11.63
C SER A 39 1.79 2.40 -10.80
N PHE A 40 0.74 3.15 -10.45
CA PHE A 40 0.82 4.34 -9.60
C PHE A 40 0.99 3.98 -8.12
N CYS A 41 2.10 3.32 -7.80
CA CYS A 41 2.40 2.81 -6.47
C CYS A 41 3.66 3.44 -5.87
N VAL A 42 3.73 3.42 -4.55
CA VAL A 42 4.89 3.72 -3.72
C VAL A 42 4.85 2.76 -2.54
N LEU A 43 6.01 2.30 -2.07
CA LEU A 43 6.11 1.47 -0.85
C LEU A 43 6.46 2.30 0.38
N GLY A 44 6.15 1.75 1.55
CA GLY A 44 6.81 2.12 2.79
C GLY A 44 8.33 1.92 2.72
N ALA A 45 9.08 2.76 3.44
CA ALA A 45 10.54 2.66 3.51
C ALA A 45 11.04 1.45 4.31
N GLU A 46 10.21 0.94 5.21
CA GLU A 46 10.50 -0.25 6.00
C GLU A 46 9.51 -1.35 5.65
N GLY A 47 10.03 -2.57 5.46
CA GLY A 47 9.25 -3.77 5.25
C GLY A 47 9.57 -4.82 6.29
N PHE A 48 8.61 -5.69 6.55
CA PHE A 48 8.55 -6.59 7.68
C PHE A 48 8.78 -8.04 7.25
N ARG A 49 9.64 -8.77 7.98
CA ARG A 49 9.88 -10.22 7.78
C ARG A 49 9.24 -11.08 8.85
N GLY A 50 8.69 -10.46 9.89
CA GLY A 50 8.11 -11.09 11.06
C GLY A 50 7.50 -10.02 11.96
N GLY A 51 6.74 -10.44 12.95
CA GLY A 51 6.03 -9.62 13.90
C GLY A 51 4.63 -9.18 13.46
N ARG A 52 4.01 -8.43 14.37
CA ARG A 52 2.70 -7.81 14.17
C ARG A 52 2.89 -6.31 14.02
N HIS A 53 2.34 -5.77 12.94
CA HIS A 53 2.54 -4.38 12.54
C HIS A 53 1.22 -3.71 12.27
N TYR A 54 1.19 -2.41 12.53
CA TYR A 54 -0.02 -1.62 12.37
C TYR A 54 0.32 -0.24 11.82
N TRP A 55 -0.50 0.22 10.87
CA TRP A 55 -0.48 1.60 10.41
C TRP A 55 -1.87 2.08 10.02
N GLU A 56 -2.06 3.39 10.09
CA GLU A 56 -3.26 4.09 9.64
C GLU A 56 -2.96 4.92 8.40
N VAL A 57 -3.92 4.99 7.49
CA VAL A 57 -3.87 5.87 6.32
C VAL A 57 -5.12 6.73 6.30
N GLU A 58 -4.91 8.05 6.34
CA GLU A 58 -5.97 9.01 6.09
C GLU A 58 -6.21 9.12 4.58
N VAL A 59 -7.41 8.75 4.15
CA VAL A 59 -7.83 8.75 2.73
C VAL A 59 -8.81 9.89 2.43
N GLY A 60 -9.34 10.53 3.47
CA GLY A 60 -10.25 11.67 3.37
C GLY A 60 -11.51 11.34 2.56
N ASP A 61 -12.00 12.31 1.81
CA ASP A 61 -13.16 12.16 0.90
C ASP A 61 -12.74 11.70 -0.52
N GLY A 62 -11.51 11.18 -0.66
CA GLY A 62 -10.97 10.72 -1.93
C GLY A 62 -11.84 9.63 -2.57
N GLN A 63 -12.22 9.82 -3.83
CA GLN A 63 -13.07 8.89 -4.58
C GLN A 63 -12.33 7.65 -5.08
N SER A 64 -10.99 7.71 -5.18
CA SER A 64 -10.17 6.64 -5.74
C SER A 64 -8.82 6.59 -5.05
N TRP A 65 -8.63 5.59 -4.21
CA TRP A 65 -7.37 5.26 -3.54
C TRP A 65 -7.26 3.74 -3.43
N VAL A 66 -6.03 3.27 -3.36
CA VAL A 66 -5.70 1.88 -3.05
C VAL A 66 -4.59 1.92 -2.01
N LEU A 67 -4.78 1.19 -0.93
CA LEU A 67 -3.80 0.99 0.13
C LEU A 67 -3.79 -0.49 0.48
N GLY A 68 -2.66 -1.00 0.94
CA GLY A 68 -2.52 -2.42 1.14
C GLY A 68 -1.18 -2.79 1.73
N ALA A 69 -0.83 -4.05 1.50
CA ALA A 69 0.50 -4.56 1.71
C ALA A 69 0.98 -5.24 0.41
N ALA A 70 2.30 -5.24 0.18
CA ALA A 70 2.90 -5.83 -1.00
C ALA A 70 4.18 -6.60 -0.67
N ARG A 71 4.46 -7.68 -1.40
CA ARG A 71 5.71 -8.42 -1.27
C ARG A 71 6.91 -7.65 -1.86
N GLU A 72 8.10 -7.92 -1.33
CA GLU A 72 9.37 -7.33 -1.78
C GLU A 72 9.58 -7.54 -3.30
N SER A 73 9.37 -8.76 -3.77
CA SER A 73 9.54 -9.18 -5.18
C SER A 73 8.49 -8.65 -6.18
N LEU A 74 7.55 -7.81 -5.77
CA LEU A 74 6.48 -7.31 -6.65
C LEU A 74 7.06 -6.68 -7.93
N ARG A 75 6.47 -7.02 -9.09
CA ARG A 75 6.88 -6.49 -10.40
C ARG A 75 6.67 -4.97 -10.45
N ARG A 76 7.69 -4.24 -10.91
CA ARG A 76 7.71 -2.77 -10.88
C ARG A 76 7.49 -2.12 -12.26
N LYS A 77 7.91 -2.79 -13.34
CA LYS A 77 7.96 -2.21 -14.68
C LYS A 77 6.64 -2.28 -15.43
N GLU A 78 5.90 -3.36 -15.24
CA GLU A 78 4.60 -3.59 -15.87
C GLU A 78 3.45 -3.24 -14.92
N LYS A 79 2.26 -3.07 -15.49
CA LYS A 79 1.04 -2.96 -14.71
C LYS A 79 0.74 -4.31 -14.08
N VAL A 80 0.38 -4.31 -12.80
CA VAL A 80 0.07 -5.52 -12.04
C VAL A 80 -1.36 -5.44 -11.54
N ASP A 81 -2.08 -6.56 -11.59
CA ASP A 81 -3.43 -6.64 -11.03
C ASP A 81 -3.36 -6.63 -9.49
N LEU A 82 -4.37 -6.02 -8.87
CA LEU A 82 -4.49 -5.94 -7.41
C LEU A 82 -4.99 -7.29 -6.88
N ALA A 83 -4.10 -8.26 -6.81
CA ALA A 83 -4.43 -9.64 -6.46
C ALA A 83 -3.37 -10.27 -5.54
N PRO A 84 -3.78 -11.08 -4.54
CA PRO A 84 -2.86 -11.81 -3.66
C PRO A 84 -1.84 -12.67 -4.41
N GLU A 85 -2.22 -13.25 -5.56
CA GLU A 85 -1.38 -14.09 -6.41
C GLU A 85 -0.21 -13.31 -7.02
N GLU A 86 -0.43 -12.02 -7.29
CA GLU A 86 0.61 -11.09 -7.73
C GLU A 86 1.45 -10.55 -6.56
N GLY A 87 1.03 -10.83 -5.32
CA GLY A 87 1.69 -10.39 -4.09
C GLY A 87 1.25 -9.00 -3.64
N ILE A 88 0.00 -8.62 -3.97
CA ILE A 88 -0.64 -7.39 -3.49
C ILE A 88 -1.87 -7.78 -2.69
N TRP A 89 -1.94 -7.32 -1.44
CA TRP A 89 -3.12 -7.46 -0.58
C TRP A 89 -3.73 -6.09 -0.36
N ALA A 90 -4.75 -5.75 -1.15
CA ALA A 90 -5.51 -4.52 -1.04
C ALA A 90 -7.01 -4.86 -0.97
N PRO A 91 -7.78 -4.26 -0.05
CA PRO A 91 -9.18 -4.61 0.11
C PRO A 91 -10.00 -4.14 -1.11
N PRO A 92 -11.09 -4.84 -1.47
CA PRO A 92 -12.02 -4.31 -2.44
C PRO A 92 -12.63 -3.00 -1.93
N PRO A 93 -13.13 -2.11 -2.82
CA PRO A 93 -13.82 -0.90 -2.40
C PRO A 93 -14.98 -1.23 -1.44
N PRO A 94 -15.09 -0.56 -0.28
CA PRO A 94 -16.10 -0.90 0.70
C PRO A 94 -17.51 -0.56 0.16
N PRO A 95 -18.49 -1.48 0.27
CA PRO A 95 -19.78 -1.34 -0.42
C PRO A 95 -20.78 -0.40 0.26
N ARG A 96 -20.59 -0.09 1.56
CA ARG A 96 -21.59 0.64 2.37
C ARG A 96 -21.03 1.87 3.09
N GLU A 97 -19.81 1.77 3.58
CA GLU A 97 -19.18 2.83 4.37
C GLU A 97 -17.93 3.29 3.64
N ARG A 98 -17.76 4.61 3.49
CA ARG A 98 -16.54 5.20 2.93
C ARG A 98 -15.67 5.65 4.10
N PRO A 99 -14.70 4.84 4.55
CA PRO A 99 -13.84 5.23 5.65
C PRO A 99 -13.03 6.47 5.24
N ARG A 100 -12.92 7.44 6.14
CA ARG A 100 -11.97 8.56 5.99
C ARG A 100 -10.56 8.18 6.42
N LYS A 101 -10.47 7.15 7.25
CA LYS A 101 -9.23 6.57 7.73
C LYS A 101 -9.32 5.04 7.74
N VAL A 102 -8.32 4.39 7.17
CA VAL A 102 -8.22 2.93 7.13
C VAL A 102 -7.04 2.46 7.96
N GLY A 103 -7.31 1.55 8.90
CA GLY A 103 -6.28 0.83 9.63
C GLY A 103 -5.89 -0.44 8.88
N VAL A 104 -4.60 -0.72 8.82
CA VAL A 104 -4.04 -1.96 8.27
C VAL A 104 -3.27 -2.67 9.36
N TYR A 105 -3.67 -3.91 9.65
CA TYR A 105 -3.01 -4.76 10.64
C TYR A 105 -2.42 -5.98 9.94
N LEU A 106 -1.10 -6.15 10.06
CA LEU A 106 -0.35 -7.25 9.46
C LEU A 106 0.16 -8.17 10.57
N ASP A 107 -0.15 -9.45 10.48
CA ASP A 107 0.42 -10.51 11.31
C ASP A 107 1.19 -11.47 10.41
N VAL A 108 2.52 -11.33 10.40
CA VAL A 108 3.38 -12.07 9.47
C VAL A 108 3.43 -13.55 9.83
N GLU A 109 3.64 -13.89 11.11
CA GLU A 109 3.64 -15.27 11.59
C GLU A 109 2.24 -15.87 11.60
N GLY A 110 1.22 -15.06 11.90
CA GLY A 110 -0.18 -15.48 11.85
C GLY A 110 -0.68 -15.72 10.42
N GLY A 111 -0.01 -15.15 9.41
CA GLY A 111 -0.36 -15.34 8.01
C GLY A 111 -1.63 -14.60 7.59
N TRP A 112 -1.80 -13.36 8.05
CA TRP A 112 -2.94 -12.56 7.62
C TRP A 112 -2.68 -11.06 7.64
N VAL A 113 -3.46 -10.34 6.83
CA VAL A 113 -3.54 -8.88 6.83
C VAL A 113 -5.00 -8.46 6.83
N ALA A 114 -5.37 -7.61 7.79
CA ALA A 114 -6.73 -7.15 8.00
C ALA A 114 -6.82 -5.63 7.80
N PHE A 115 -7.97 -5.21 7.26
CA PHE A 115 -8.33 -3.83 6.98
C PHE A 115 -9.58 -3.47 7.76
N TYR A 116 -9.61 -2.28 8.34
CA TYR A 116 -10.75 -1.80 9.12
C TYR A 116 -10.92 -0.29 8.99
N ASN A 117 -12.14 0.20 9.21
CA ASN A 117 -12.37 1.63 9.40
C ASN A 117 -11.77 2.01 10.75
N ALA A 118 -10.73 2.85 10.75
CA ALA A 118 -10.03 3.20 11.98
C ALA A 118 -10.85 4.08 12.93
N ASP A 119 -11.89 4.77 12.43
CA ASP A 119 -12.75 5.62 13.25
C ASP A 119 -13.84 4.80 13.99
N SER A 120 -14.41 3.79 13.33
CA SER A 120 -15.51 2.97 13.88
C SER A 120 -15.09 1.58 14.34
N MET A 121 -13.85 1.17 14.06
CA MET A 121 -13.33 -0.19 14.24
C MET A 121 -14.10 -1.26 13.45
N ALA A 122 -14.94 -0.86 12.49
CA ALA A 122 -15.68 -1.79 11.66
C ALA A 122 -14.72 -2.54 10.71
N PRO A 123 -14.81 -3.88 10.61
CA PRO A 123 -13.97 -4.65 9.70
C PRO A 123 -14.33 -4.33 8.24
N ILE A 124 -13.31 -4.15 7.40
CA ILE A 124 -13.45 -3.95 5.95
C ILE A 124 -13.21 -5.27 5.23
N PHE A 125 -12.02 -5.86 5.41
CA PHE A 125 -11.64 -7.10 4.74
C PHE A 125 -10.46 -7.77 5.46
N THR A 126 -10.27 -9.07 5.25
CA THR A 126 -9.08 -9.78 5.74
C THR A 126 -8.60 -10.77 4.69
N PHE A 127 -7.30 -10.74 4.40
CA PHE A 127 -6.63 -11.76 3.61
C PHE A 127 -5.89 -12.71 4.54
N THR A 128 -5.99 -14.00 4.26
CA THR A 128 -5.16 -15.04 4.87
C THR A 128 -4.18 -15.56 3.83
N THR A 129 -2.90 -15.63 4.16
CA THR A 129 -1.83 -16.03 3.25
C THR A 129 -0.58 -16.48 4.03
N THR A 130 0.35 -17.14 3.36
CA THR A 130 1.67 -17.42 3.92
C THR A 130 2.67 -16.42 3.37
N PHE A 131 3.22 -15.56 4.24
CA PHE A 131 4.26 -14.61 3.84
C PHE A 131 5.62 -15.31 3.82
N SER A 132 6.22 -15.44 2.63
CA SER A 132 7.53 -16.10 2.43
C SER A 132 8.70 -15.13 2.29
N GLU A 133 8.41 -13.83 2.19
CA GLU A 133 9.39 -12.77 2.02
C GLU A 133 8.97 -11.50 2.76
N ARG A 134 9.79 -10.44 2.64
CA ARG A 134 9.50 -9.17 3.29
C ARG A 134 8.24 -8.53 2.70
N VAL A 135 7.38 -8.03 3.56
CA VAL A 135 6.12 -7.36 3.21
C VAL A 135 6.24 -5.87 3.50
N PHE A 136 5.83 -5.03 2.57
CA PHE A 136 5.86 -3.58 2.67
C PHE A 136 4.43 -3.01 2.71
N PRO A 137 4.20 -1.93 3.46
CA PRO A 137 3.06 -1.04 3.23
C PRO A 137 3.05 -0.47 1.80
#